data_AF-A0AAD8AAD2-F1
#
_entry.id   AF-A0AAD8AAD2-F1
#
_cell.length_a   1.000
_cell.length_b   1.000
_cell.length_c   1.000
_cell.angle_alpha   90.00
_cell.angle_beta   90.00
_cell.angle_gamma   90.00
#
_symmetry.space_group_name_H-M   'P 1'
#
loop_
_entity.id
_entity.type
_entity.pdbx_description
1 polymer ?
#
loop_
_entity_poly.entity_id
_entity_poly.type
_entity_poly.pdbx_seq_one_letter_code
_entity_poly.pdbx_strand_id
1 'polypeptide(L)'
;MSHCCRAKYIDNADDYTSVVALEACLMSHCCRAKYIDNADDYTSVVALEACLMSHCCRAKYIDNADDYTSVVALEACLMSHCCRAKYIDNADDYTSVVALEACLMSHCCRAKYIDNADDYTSVVALEACLMSHCCRAKYIDNADDYTSVVALEACLMSHCCRAKYIDNADDYTSVVALEACLMSHCCRAKYIDNADDYTSVVALEACLMSHCCRAKYIDNADDYTSVVALEACLMSHCCRAKYIDNADDYTSVVALEACLMSHCCRAKYIDNADDYTSVVALEACLMSHCCRAKYIDNADDYTSVVALEACLMSHCCRAKYIDNADDYTSVVALEACLMSHCCRAKYIDNADDYTSVVALEACLMSHCCRAKYIDNADDYTSVVALEACVMSHCCRAKYIDNADDYTSVVALEACLMSHCCRAKYIDNADDYTSVVALEACLMSHCCRAKYIDNADDYTSVVALEACVMSHCCRAKYIDNADDYTSVVALEACLMSHCCRAKYIDNADDYTSVVALEACLMSHCCRAKYIDNAVTTHLLWL
;
A
#
# COMPACT_ATOMS: atom_id res chain seq x y z
N MET A 1 -2.33 -49.04 -11.65
CA MET A 1 -3.62 -49.35 -12.29
C MET A 1 -3.97 -48.26 -13.30
N SER A 2 -4.42 -48.62 -14.50
CA SER A 2 -4.92 -47.65 -15.50
C SER A 2 -6.38 -47.97 -15.80
N HIS A 3 -7.25 -46.99 -15.63
CA HIS A 3 -8.68 -47.13 -15.83
C HIS A 3 -9.15 -46.11 -16.88
N CYS A 4 -9.78 -46.60 -17.94
CA CYS A 4 -10.27 -45.78 -19.05
C CYS A 4 -11.77 -45.97 -19.21
N CYS A 5 -12.56 -44.97 -18.80
CA CYS A 5 -14.01 -44.99 -18.92
C CYS A 5 -14.49 -44.19 -20.13
N ARG A 6 -15.38 -44.79 -20.92
CA ARG A 6 -16.10 -44.10 -21.99
C ARG A 6 -17.58 -44.39 -21.90
N ALA A 7 -18.34 -43.45 -21.35
CA ALA A 7 -19.78 -43.57 -21.18
C ALA A 7 -20.51 -42.35 -21.75
N LYS A 8 -21.85 -42.37 -21.74
CA LYS A 8 -22.66 -41.17 -22.03
C LYS A 8 -22.85 -40.36 -20.75
N TYR A 9 -23.05 -41.05 -19.63
CA TYR A 9 -23.17 -40.53 -18.27
C TYR A 9 -22.24 -41.37 -17.41
N ILE A 10 -21.44 -40.71 -16.58
CA ILE A 10 -20.73 -41.31 -15.45
C ILE A 10 -21.37 -40.63 -14.24
N ASP A 11 -21.85 -41.44 -13.33
CA ASP A 11 -22.54 -41.06 -12.10
C ASP A 11 -21.94 -42.01 -11.05
N ASN A 12 -20.99 -41.48 -10.30
CA ASN A 12 -20.26 -42.19 -9.27
C ASN A 12 -20.70 -41.58 -7.94
N ALA A 13 -21.24 -42.41 -7.06
CA ALA A 13 -21.57 -42.01 -5.71
C ALA A 13 -21.08 -43.12 -4.79
N ASP A 14 -19.89 -42.95 -4.23
CA ASP A 14 -19.22 -43.99 -3.48
C ASP A 14 -18.74 -43.51 -2.10
N ASP A 15 -19.09 -44.27 -1.06
CA ASP A 15 -18.54 -44.07 0.29
C ASP A 15 -17.34 -45.01 0.51
N TYR A 16 -16.15 -44.45 0.72
CA TYR A 16 -14.92 -45.22 0.91
C TYR A 16 -14.31 -45.01 2.30
N THR A 17 -14.24 -46.08 3.09
CA THR A 17 -13.40 -46.12 4.31
C THR A 17 -12.21 -47.04 4.11
N SER A 18 -10.97 -46.54 4.22
CA SER A 18 -9.78 -47.38 4.00
C SER A 18 -8.56 -47.00 4.84
N VAL A 19 -7.73 -48.00 5.15
CA VAL A 19 -6.38 -47.80 5.71
C VAL A 19 -5.41 -48.49 4.77
N VAL A 20 -4.51 -47.72 4.16
CA VAL A 20 -3.64 -48.19 3.07
C VAL A 20 -2.19 -47.84 3.38
N ALA A 21 -1.32 -48.84 3.34
CA ALA A 21 0.13 -48.67 3.35
C ALA A 21 0.70 -49.36 2.11
N LEU A 22 1.29 -48.60 1.19
CA LEU A 22 1.91 -49.15 -0.02
C LEU A 22 3.26 -48.49 -0.27
N GLU A 23 4.22 -49.28 -0.74
CA GLU A 23 5.54 -48.79 -1.15
C GLU A 23 5.43 -47.86 -2.37
N ALA A 24 4.63 -48.23 -3.38
CA ALA A 24 4.41 -47.39 -4.55
C ALA A 24 3.00 -47.53 -5.11
N CYS A 25 2.41 -46.40 -5.52
CA CYS A 25 1.12 -46.34 -6.21
C CYS A 25 1.27 -45.64 -7.57
N LEU A 26 0.77 -46.29 -8.63
CA LEU A 26 0.68 -45.69 -9.96
C LEU A 26 -0.78 -45.74 -10.42
N MET A 27 -1.46 -44.61 -10.48
CA MET A 27 -2.85 -44.52 -10.93
C MET A 27 -3.00 -43.60 -12.13
N SER A 28 -3.68 -44.07 -13.17
CA SER A 28 -4.10 -43.23 -14.29
C SER A 28 -5.58 -43.43 -14.56
N HIS A 29 -6.35 -42.36 -14.46
CA HIS A 29 -7.78 -42.34 -14.71
C HIS A 29 -8.09 -41.47 -15.93
N CYS A 30 -8.66 -42.05 -16.97
CA CYS A 30 -9.03 -41.34 -18.20
C CYS A 30 -10.53 -41.49 -18.46
N CYS A 31 -11.29 -40.42 -18.24
CA CYS A 31 -12.74 -40.42 -18.43
C CYS A 31 -13.17 -39.60 -19.65
N ARG A 32 -14.05 -40.19 -20.45
CA ARG A 32 -14.73 -39.49 -21.55
C ARG A 32 -16.24 -39.73 -21.48
N ALA A 33 -16.98 -38.73 -21.03
CA ALA A 33 -18.43 -38.77 -20.95
C ALA A 33 -19.10 -37.53 -21.55
N LYS A 34 -20.44 -37.50 -21.55
CA LYS A 34 -21.17 -36.25 -21.80
C LYS A 34 -21.41 -35.53 -20.48
N TYR A 35 -21.71 -36.28 -19.43
CA TYR A 35 -21.86 -35.81 -18.05
C TYR A 35 -21.01 -36.72 -17.17
N ILE A 36 -20.25 -36.10 -16.27
CA ILE A 36 -19.57 -36.74 -15.14
C ILE A 36 -20.17 -36.04 -13.92
N ASP A 37 -20.69 -36.83 -13.02
CA ASP A 37 -21.29 -36.45 -11.76
C ASP A 37 -20.62 -37.39 -10.74
N ASN A 38 -19.76 -36.85 -9.89
CA ASN A 38 -19.08 -37.61 -8.85
C ASN A 38 -19.51 -37.00 -7.51
N ALA A 39 -19.98 -37.85 -6.60
CA ALA A 39 -20.31 -37.46 -5.25
C ALA A 39 -19.74 -38.49 -4.29
N ASP A 40 -18.50 -38.31 -3.86
CA ASP A 40 -17.76 -39.32 -3.12
C ASP A 40 -17.40 -38.88 -1.69
N ASP A 41 -17.70 -39.74 -0.70
CA ASP A 41 -17.31 -39.54 0.71
C ASP A 41 -16.11 -40.43 1.06
N TYR A 42 -14.93 -39.83 1.24
CA TYR A 42 -13.69 -40.55 1.54
C TYR A 42 -13.23 -40.35 2.98
N THR A 43 -13.22 -41.44 3.76
CA THR A 43 -12.51 -41.50 5.06
C THR A 43 -11.28 -42.41 4.95
N SER A 44 -10.06 -41.86 5.01
CA SER A 44 -8.87 -42.71 4.82
C SER A 44 -7.64 -42.36 5.66
N VAL A 45 -6.83 -43.39 5.94
CA VAL A 45 -5.46 -43.23 6.45
C VAL A 45 -4.49 -43.85 5.47
N VAL A 46 -3.64 -43.04 4.84
CA VAL A 46 -2.79 -43.44 3.73
C VAL A 46 -1.32 -43.15 4.05
N ALA A 47 -0.47 -44.16 3.93
CA ALA A 47 0.98 -44.00 3.96
C ALA A 47 1.57 -44.56 2.66
N LEU A 48 2.21 -43.71 1.84
CA LEU A 48 2.90 -44.16 0.62
C LEU A 48 4.32 -43.60 0.55
N GLU A 49 5.28 -44.41 0.09
CA GLU A 49 6.62 -43.86 -0.21
C GLU A 49 6.57 -43.10 -1.55
N ALA A 50 5.94 -43.66 -2.59
CA ALA A 50 5.81 -42.97 -3.87
C ALA A 50 4.40 -43.07 -4.47
N CYS A 51 3.83 -41.95 -4.90
CA CYS A 51 2.55 -41.91 -5.60
C CYS A 51 2.64 -41.12 -6.92
N LEU A 52 2.21 -41.74 -8.02
CA LEU A 52 2.02 -41.09 -9.33
C LEU A 52 0.57 -41.20 -9.75
N MET A 53 -0.16 -40.09 -9.71
CA MET A 53 -1.57 -40.00 -10.09
C MET A 53 -1.78 -39.08 -11.29
N SER A 54 -2.54 -39.56 -12.27
CA SER A 54 -2.93 -38.78 -13.45
C SER A 54 -4.42 -38.93 -13.74
N HIS A 55 -5.15 -37.83 -13.67
CA HIS A 55 -6.58 -37.77 -13.94
C HIS A 55 -6.83 -36.92 -15.18
N CYS A 56 -7.44 -37.50 -16.20
CA CYS A 56 -7.75 -36.85 -17.48
C CYS A 56 -9.24 -36.99 -17.80
N CYS A 57 -10.00 -35.93 -17.58
CA CYS A 57 -11.45 -35.93 -17.77
C CYS A 57 -11.86 -35.07 -18.97
N ARG A 58 -12.69 -35.64 -19.85
CA ARG A 58 -13.31 -34.92 -20.97
C ARG A 58 -14.80 -35.12 -20.99
N ALA A 59 -15.54 -34.10 -20.56
CA ALA A 59 -16.99 -34.11 -20.52
C ALA A 59 -17.62 -32.87 -21.19
N LYS A 60 -18.95 -32.78 -21.19
CA LYS A 60 -19.65 -31.51 -21.44
C LYS A 60 -19.96 -30.82 -20.10
N TYR A 61 -20.29 -31.59 -19.08
CA TYR A 61 -20.49 -31.16 -17.71
C TYR A 61 -19.67 -32.09 -16.81
N ILE A 62 -18.93 -31.50 -15.89
CA ILE A 62 -18.28 -32.15 -14.75
C ILE A 62 -18.89 -31.46 -13.55
N ASP A 63 -19.42 -32.26 -12.65
CA ASP A 63 -19.98 -31.88 -11.36
C ASP A 63 -19.29 -32.83 -10.38
N ASN A 64 -18.49 -32.30 -9.46
CA ASN A 64 -17.84 -33.07 -8.41
C ASN A 64 -18.25 -32.46 -7.08
N ALA A 65 -18.70 -33.30 -6.16
CA ALA A 65 -18.98 -32.90 -4.79
C ALA A 65 -18.37 -33.95 -3.86
N ASP A 66 -17.14 -33.72 -3.40
CA ASP A 66 -16.39 -34.75 -2.67
C ASP A 66 -16.10 -34.31 -1.23
N ASP A 67 -16.42 -35.17 -0.25
CA ASP A 67 -16.12 -34.97 1.17
C ASP A 67 -14.93 -35.84 1.59
N TYR A 68 -13.76 -35.24 1.86
CA TYR A 68 -12.54 -35.96 2.23
C TYR A 68 -12.18 -35.77 3.71
N THR A 69 -12.28 -36.83 4.51
CA THR A 69 -11.64 -36.92 5.84
C THR A 69 -10.41 -37.82 5.80
N SER A 70 -9.19 -37.28 5.84
CA SER A 70 -7.99 -38.13 5.66
C SER A 70 -6.77 -37.78 6.50
N VAL A 71 -5.95 -38.81 6.77
CA VAL A 71 -4.58 -38.65 7.28
C VAL A 71 -3.62 -39.25 6.26
N VAL A 72 -2.79 -38.42 5.66
CA VAL A 72 -1.94 -38.79 4.52
C VAL A 72 -0.48 -38.51 4.86
N ALA A 73 0.37 -39.52 4.76
CA ALA A 73 1.83 -39.39 4.82
C ALA A 73 2.43 -39.88 3.49
N LEU A 74 3.08 -38.99 2.73
CA LEU A 74 3.72 -39.35 1.46
C LEU A 74 5.18 -38.87 1.42
N GLU A 75 6.11 -39.74 1.06
CA GLU A 75 7.49 -39.31 0.83
C GLU A 75 7.60 -38.57 -0.51
N ALA A 76 7.03 -39.11 -1.59
CA ALA A 76 7.00 -38.46 -2.89
C ALA A 76 5.64 -38.58 -3.59
N CYS A 77 5.09 -37.46 -4.05
CA CYS A 77 3.84 -37.41 -4.79
C CYS A 77 3.95 -36.61 -6.10
N LEU A 78 3.46 -37.18 -7.20
CA LEU A 78 3.28 -36.50 -8.47
C LEU A 78 1.82 -36.63 -8.92
N MET A 79 1.09 -35.52 -8.87
CA MET A 79 -0.32 -35.44 -9.26
C MET A 79 -0.51 -34.55 -10.49
N SER A 80 -1.28 -35.06 -11.45
CA SER A 80 -1.64 -34.31 -12.65
C SER A 80 -3.12 -34.44 -12.96
N HIS A 81 -3.85 -33.33 -12.91
CA HIS A 81 -5.27 -33.25 -13.22
C HIS A 81 -5.49 -32.41 -14.47
N CYS A 82 -6.13 -32.98 -15.47
CA CYS A 82 -6.40 -32.36 -16.77
C CYS A 82 -7.87 -32.49 -17.12
N CYS A 83 -8.63 -31.41 -16.93
CA CYS A 83 -10.07 -31.39 -17.15
C CYS A 83 -10.45 -30.53 -18.36
N ARG A 84 -11.27 -31.09 -19.26
CA ARG A 84 -11.84 -30.36 -20.40
C ARG A 84 -13.36 -30.54 -20.45
N ALA A 85 -14.08 -29.51 -20.05
CA ALA A 85 -15.54 -29.49 -20.05
C ALA A 85 -16.12 -28.26 -20.73
N LYS A 86 -17.45 -28.14 -20.76
CA LYS A 86 -18.14 -26.87 -21.01
C LYS A 86 -18.46 -26.19 -19.68
N TYR A 87 -18.83 -26.95 -18.67
CA TYR A 87 -19.06 -26.53 -17.30
C TYR A 87 -18.27 -27.48 -16.40
N ILE A 88 -17.55 -26.91 -15.45
CA ILE A 88 -16.93 -27.58 -14.31
C ILE A 88 -17.54 -26.89 -13.11
N ASP A 89 -18.09 -27.69 -12.22
CA ASP A 89 -18.67 -27.34 -10.94
C ASP A 89 -17.99 -28.29 -9.95
N ASN A 90 -17.23 -27.75 -9.00
CA ASN A 90 -16.58 -28.53 -7.95
C ASN A 90 -17.01 -27.93 -6.62
N ALA A 91 -17.44 -28.77 -5.69
CA ALA A 91 -17.74 -28.38 -4.33
C ALA A 91 -17.12 -29.41 -3.39
N ASP A 92 -15.91 -29.17 -2.91
CA ASP A 92 -15.17 -30.18 -2.16
C ASP A 92 -14.93 -29.75 -0.70
N ASP A 93 -15.28 -30.63 0.26
CA ASP A 93 -15.05 -30.41 1.70
C ASP A 93 -13.86 -31.28 2.17
N TYR A 94 -12.71 -30.66 2.48
CA TYR A 94 -11.51 -31.36 2.92
C TYR A 94 -11.22 -31.17 4.41
N THR A 95 -11.34 -32.24 5.20
CA THR A 95 -10.79 -32.33 6.56
C THR A 95 -9.55 -33.24 6.57
N SER A 96 -8.33 -32.70 6.60
CA SER A 96 -7.13 -33.55 6.46
C SER A 96 -5.92 -33.20 7.32
N VAL A 97 -5.11 -34.22 7.62
CA VAL A 97 -3.76 -34.06 8.14
C VAL A 97 -2.79 -34.65 7.13
N VAL A 98 -1.96 -33.81 6.53
CA VAL A 98 -1.10 -34.17 5.41
C VAL A 98 0.36 -33.89 5.78
N ALA A 99 1.21 -34.90 5.64
CA ALA A 99 2.66 -34.77 5.70
C ALA A 99 3.25 -35.25 4.38
N LEU A 100 3.83 -34.34 3.58
CA LEU A 100 4.55 -34.71 2.35
C LEU A 100 6.01 -34.25 2.40
N GLU A 101 6.94 -35.13 2.06
CA GLU A 101 8.35 -34.72 1.91
C GLU A 101 8.54 -34.01 0.56
N ALA A 102 8.07 -34.59 -0.54
CA ALA A 102 8.13 -33.95 -1.86
C ALA A 102 6.81 -34.09 -2.63
N CYS A 103 6.24 -32.97 -3.09
CA CYS A 103 5.03 -32.96 -3.90
C CYS A 103 5.15 -32.12 -5.17
N LEU A 104 4.68 -32.66 -6.29
CA LEU A 104 4.52 -31.95 -7.56
C LEU A 104 3.07 -32.08 -8.02
N MET A 105 2.32 -30.98 -7.96
CA MET A 105 0.91 -30.92 -8.37
C MET A 105 0.73 -30.03 -9.59
N SER A 106 -0.02 -30.54 -10.57
CA SER A 106 -0.36 -29.79 -11.78
C SER A 106 -1.84 -29.93 -12.12
N HIS A 107 -2.55 -28.82 -12.10
CA HIS A 107 -3.97 -28.74 -12.44
C HIS A 107 -4.16 -27.90 -13.69
N CYS A 108 -4.79 -28.47 -14.71
CA CYS A 108 -5.01 -27.86 -16.01
C CYS A 108 -6.49 -27.98 -16.40
N CYS A 109 -7.25 -26.89 -16.22
CA CYS A 109 -8.67 -26.86 -16.48
C CYS A 109 -9.01 -26.01 -17.71
N ARG A 110 -9.81 -26.55 -18.63
CA ARG A 110 -10.34 -25.82 -19.78
C ARG A 110 -11.85 -25.99 -19.88
N ALA A 111 -12.58 -24.95 -19.50
CA ALA A 111 -14.03 -24.92 -19.54
C ALA A 111 -14.59 -23.67 -20.23
N LYS A 112 -15.92 -23.54 -20.27
CA LYS A 112 -16.58 -22.26 -20.54
C LYS A 112 -16.92 -21.57 -19.22
N TYR A 113 -17.32 -22.34 -18.21
CA TYR A 113 -17.57 -21.92 -16.84
C TYR A 113 -16.81 -22.88 -15.94
N ILE A 114 -16.12 -22.33 -14.95
CA ILE A 114 -15.54 -23.02 -13.80
C ILE A 114 -16.18 -22.32 -12.62
N ASP A 115 -16.74 -23.14 -11.74
CA ASP A 115 -17.34 -22.78 -10.46
C ASP A 115 -16.67 -23.74 -9.47
N ASN A 116 -15.93 -23.21 -8.51
CA ASN A 116 -15.33 -24.00 -7.45
C ASN A 116 -15.77 -23.39 -6.11
N ALA A 117 -16.23 -24.22 -5.20
CA ALA A 117 -16.53 -23.81 -3.84
C ALA A 117 -15.97 -24.84 -2.87
N ASP A 118 -14.77 -24.61 -2.35
CA ASP A 118 -14.05 -25.63 -1.58
C ASP A 118 -13.85 -25.20 -0.12
N ASP A 119 -14.20 -26.07 0.83
CA ASP A 119 -14.01 -25.85 2.27
C ASP A 119 -12.82 -26.71 2.78
N TYR A 120 -11.70 -26.08 3.15
CA TYR A 120 -10.51 -26.77 3.62
C TYR A 120 -10.27 -26.58 5.12
N THR A 121 -10.43 -27.64 5.90
CA THR A 121 -9.92 -27.73 7.28
C THR A 121 -8.70 -28.66 7.34
N SER A 122 -7.48 -28.11 7.36
CA SER A 122 -6.27 -28.95 7.24
C SER A 122 -5.08 -28.60 8.14
N VAL A 123 -4.29 -29.63 8.46
CA VAL A 123 -2.94 -29.47 9.02
C VAL A 123 -1.95 -30.05 8.00
N VAL A 124 -1.12 -29.19 7.43
CA VAL A 124 -0.24 -29.54 6.32
C VAL A 124 1.21 -29.27 6.72
N ALA A 125 2.05 -30.31 6.63
CA ALA A 125 3.49 -30.19 6.72
C ALA A 125 4.12 -30.63 5.39
N LEU A 126 4.79 -29.72 4.70
CA LEU A 126 5.49 -30.04 3.44
C LEU A 126 6.95 -29.62 3.50
N GLU A 127 7.86 -30.53 3.18
CA GLU A 127 9.28 -30.16 3.05
C GLU A 127 9.51 -29.46 1.70
N ALA A 128 9.05 -30.04 0.60
CA ALA A 128 9.16 -29.44 -0.72
C ALA A 128 7.87 -29.58 -1.54
N CYS A 129 7.33 -28.47 -2.04
CA CYS A 129 6.13 -28.49 -2.90
C CYS A 129 6.27 -27.61 -4.15
N LEU A 130 5.86 -28.15 -5.29
CA LEU A 130 5.71 -27.43 -6.55
C LEU A 130 4.27 -27.56 -7.04
N MET A 131 3.52 -26.46 -6.99
CA MET A 131 2.13 -26.40 -7.43
C MET A 131 1.98 -25.51 -8.66
N SER A 132 1.24 -26.02 -9.65
CA SER A 132 0.93 -25.29 -10.87
C SER A 132 -0.54 -25.42 -11.24
N HIS A 133 -1.25 -24.30 -11.22
CA HIS A 133 -2.66 -24.21 -11.59
C HIS A 133 -2.82 -23.37 -12.86
N CYS A 134 -3.41 -23.96 -13.88
CA CYS A 134 -3.59 -23.35 -15.20
C CYS A 134 -5.05 -23.46 -15.64
N CYS A 135 -5.81 -22.39 -15.46
CA CYS A 135 -7.24 -22.34 -15.77
C CYS A 135 -7.54 -21.47 -17.00
N ARG A 136 -8.32 -22.02 -17.94
CA ARG A 136 -8.81 -21.28 -19.10
C ARG A 136 -10.32 -21.45 -19.26
N ALA A 137 -11.05 -20.40 -18.87
CA ALA A 137 -12.51 -20.36 -18.97
C ALA A 137 -13.03 -19.09 -19.66
N LYS A 138 -14.35 -18.94 -19.74
CA LYS A 138 -14.98 -17.65 -20.02
C LYS A 138 -15.37 -16.97 -18.70
N TYR A 139 -15.79 -17.74 -17.72
CA TYR A 139 -16.10 -17.32 -16.36
C TYR A 139 -15.37 -18.30 -15.43
N ILE A 140 -14.71 -17.75 -14.42
CA ILE A 140 -14.14 -18.45 -13.28
C ILE A 140 -14.81 -17.76 -12.09
N ASP A 141 -15.40 -18.56 -11.23
CA ASP A 141 -16.02 -18.22 -9.97
C ASP A 141 -15.36 -19.17 -8.96
N ASN A 142 -14.66 -18.63 -7.98
CA ASN A 142 -14.07 -19.43 -6.89
C ASN A 142 -14.54 -18.82 -5.58
N ALA A 143 -15.00 -19.64 -4.66
CA ALA A 143 -15.35 -19.23 -3.32
C ALA A 143 -14.82 -20.28 -2.34
N ASP A 144 -13.64 -20.04 -1.78
CA ASP A 144 -12.94 -21.06 -0.99
C ASP A 144 -12.80 -20.63 0.48
N ASP A 145 -13.18 -21.50 1.42
CA ASP A 145 -13.01 -21.28 2.87
C ASP A 145 -11.85 -22.12 3.42
N TYR A 146 -10.75 -21.49 3.83
CA TYR A 146 -9.57 -22.18 4.34
C TYR A 146 -9.38 -21.98 5.85
N THR A 147 -9.55 -23.05 6.64
CA THR A 147 -9.08 -23.13 8.03
C THR A 147 -7.86 -24.05 8.12
N SER A 148 -6.64 -23.49 8.17
CA SER A 148 -5.43 -24.32 8.05
C SER A 148 -4.26 -23.98 8.98
N VAL A 149 -3.48 -25.01 9.32
CA VAL A 149 -2.14 -24.86 9.90
C VAL A 149 -1.14 -25.44 8.91
N VAL A 150 -0.29 -24.58 8.37
CA VAL A 150 0.62 -24.93 7.28
C VAL A 150 2.05 -24.66 7.70
N ALA A 151 2.90 -25.68 7.60
CA ALA A 151 4.35 -25.56 7.72
C ALA A 151 5.00 -26.01 6.41
N LEU A 152 5.61 -25.09 5.66
CA LEU A 152 6.36 -25.44 4.44
C LEU A 152 7.82 -25.03 4.58
N GLU A 153 8.74 -25.95 4.30
CA GLU A 153 10.16 -25.59 4.21
C GLU A 153 10.45 -24.90 2.87
N ALA A 154 10.04 -25.50 1.75
CA ALA A 154 10.19 -24.91 0.42
C ALA A 154 8.93 -25.06 -0.43
N CYS A 155 8.38 -23.95 -0.92
CA CYS A 155 7.22 -23.98 -1.81
C CYS A 155 7.38 -23.09 -3.05
N LEU A 156 7.01 -23.62 -4.22
CA LEU A 156 6.89 -22.90 -5.47
C LEU A 156 5.46 -23.02 -6.00
N MET A 157 4.70 -21.93 -5.96
CA MET A 157 3.32 -21.88 -6.42
C MET A 157 3.18 -20.99 -7.65
N SER A 158 2.48 -21.50 -8.66
CA SER A 158 2.21 -20.76 -9.89
C SER A 158 0.76 -20.90 -10.31
N HIS A 159 0.04 -19.77 -10.33
CA HIS A 159 -1.35 -19.68 -10.73
C HIS A 159 -1.47 -18.85 -12.01
N CYS A 160 -2.03 -19.44 -13.05
CA CYS A 160 -2.18 -18.83 -14.37
C CYS A 160 -3.63 -18.94 -14.85
N CYS A 161 -4.39 -17.85 -14.67
CA CYS A 161 -5.80 -17.80 -15.02
C CYS A 161 -6.06 -16.93 -16.26
N ARG A 162 -6.82 -17.48 -17.21
CA ARG A 162 -7.28 -16.75 -18.40
C ARG A 162 -8.77 -16.89 -18.59
N ALA A 163 -9.51 -15.85 -18.23
CA ALA A 163 -10.95 -15.79 -18.35
C ALA A 163 -11.45 -14.53 -19.06
N LYS A 164 -12.78 -14.37 -19.16
CA LYS A 164 -13.40 -13.07 -19.46
C LYS A 164 -13.83 -12.39 -18.15
N TYR A 165 -14.28 -13.17 -17.18
CA TYR A 165 -14.62 -12.75 -15.83
C TYR A 165 -13.92 -13.73 -14.89
N ILE A 166 -13.27 -13.18 -13.87
CA ILE A 166 -12.75 -13.89 -12.70
C ILE A 166 -13.46 -13.20 -11.54
N ASP A 167 -14.08 -14.00 -10.70
CA ASP A 167 -14.75 -13.66 -9.46
C ASP A 167 -14.13 -14.61 -8.43
N ASN A 168 -13.52 -14.05 -7.40
CA ASN A 168 -12.87 -14.80 -6.34
C ASN A 168 -13.36 -14.21 -5.02
N ALA A 169 -13.83 -15.06 -4.12
CA ALA A 169 -14.23 -14.66 -2.79
C ALA A 169 -13.72 -15.70 -1.78
N ASP A 170 -12.55 -15.48 -1.21
CA ASP A 170 -11.88 -16.49 -0.40
C ASP A 170 -11.78 -16.05 1.08
N ASP A 171 -12.19 -16.93 2.01
CA ASP A 171 -12.07 -16.69 3.46
C ASP A 171 -10.93 -17.54 4.05
N TYR A 172 -9.85 -16.90 4.52
CA TYR A 172 -8.68 -17.58 5.06
C TYR A 172 -8.54 -17.38 6.58
N THR A 173 -8.70 -18.44 7.36
CA THR A 173 -8.26 -18.53 8.76
C THR A 173 -7.04 -19.44 8.88
N SER A 174 -5.82 -18.88 8.93
CA SER A 174 -4.60 -19.71 8.85
C SER A 174 -3.47 -19.36 9.82
N VAL A 175 -2.70 -20.38 10.18
CA VAL A 175 -1.37 -20.23 10.80
C VAL A 175 -0.35 -20.81 9.83
N VAL A 176 0.51 -19.96 9.29
CA VAL A 176 1.46 -20.32 8.25
C VAL A 176 2.89 -20.06 8.71
N ALA A 177 3.74 -21.08 8.65
CA ALA A 177 5.18 -20.96 8.80
C ALA A 177 5.86 -21.41 7.50
N LEU A 178 6.51 -20.49 6.78
CA LEU A 178 7.28 -20.82 5.58
C LEU A 178 8.75 -20.44 5.76
N GLU A 179 9.66 -21.36 5.49
CA GLU A 179 11.09 -21.01 5.42
C GLU A 179 11.39 -20.33 4.08
N ALA A 180 11.01 -20.94 2.95
CA ALA A 180 11.22 -20.38 1.63
C ALA A 180 9.97 -20.53 0.74
N CYS A 181 9.43 -19.42 0.23
CA CYS A 181 8.28 -19.45 -0.67
C CYS A 181 8.45 -18.55 -1.89
N LEU A 182 8.13 -19.10 -3.07
CA LEU A 182 8.05 -18.38 -4.34
C LEU A 182 6.63 -18.50 -4.90
N MET A 183 5.88 -17.39 -4.88
CA MET A 183 4.51 -17.33 -5.39
C MET A 183 4.41 -16.46 -6.63
N SER A 184 3.72 -16.97 -7.64
CA SER A 184 3.48 -16.24 -8.88
C SER A 184 2.04 -16.37 -9.35
N HIS A 185 1.34 -15.24 -9.39
CA HIS A 185 -0.04 -15.15 -9.84
C HIS A 185 -0.11 -14.31 -11.12
N CYS A 186 -0.65 -14.90 -12.19
CA CYS A 186 -0.75 -14.30 -13.50
C CYS A 186 -2.18 -14.39 -14.04
N CYS A 187 -2.94 -13.30 -13.89
CA CYS A 187 -4.35 -13.25 -14.26
C CYS A 187 -4.58 -12.39 -15.52
N ARG A 188 -5.31 -12.94 -16.49
CA ARG A 188 -5.74 -12.21 -17.69
C ARG A 188 -7.23 -12.35 -17.91
N ALA A 189 -7.97 -11.31 -17.55
CA ALA A 189 -9.41 -11.24 -17.71
C ALA A 189 -9.89 -9.97 -18.42
N LYS A 190 -11.21 -9.80 -18.53
CA LYS A 190 -11.81 -8.50 -18.85
C LYS A 190 -12.27 -7.82 -17.56
N TYR A 191 -12.77 -8.60 -16.61
CA TYR A 191 -13.15 -8.19 -15.26
C TYR A 191 -12.47 -9.17 -14.30
N ILE A 192 -11.87 -8.63 -13.25
CA ILE A 192 -11.39 -9.33 -12.08
C ILE A 192 -12.13 -8.64 -10.94
N ASP A 193 -12.76 -9.45 -10.11
CA ASP A 193 -13.47 -9.10 -8.90
C ASP A 193 -12.88 -10.04 -7.84
N ASN A 194 -12.31 -9.47 -6.80
CA ASN A 194 -11.65 -10.19 -5.71
C ASN A 194 -12.22 -9.62 -4.41
N ALA A 195 -12.70 -10.48 -3.53
CA ALA A 195 -13.17 -10.08 -2.21
C ALA A 195 -12.71 -11.12 -1.19
N ASP A 196 -11.56 -10.90 -0.57
CA ASP A 196 -10.93 -11.92 0.27
C ASP A 196 -10.86 -11.47 1.74
N ASP A 197 -11.27 -12.35 2.67
CA ASP A 197 -11.19 -12.11 4.12
C ASP A 197 -10.05 -12.95 4.72
N TYR A 198 -8.99 -12.29 5.21
CA TYR A 198 -7.82 -12.97 5.79
C TYR A 198 -7.72 -12.77 7.30
N THR A 199 -7.89 -13.83 8.07
CA THR A 199 -7.47 -13.91 9.48
C THR A 199 -6.24 -14.82 9.63
N SER A 200 -5.03 -14.25 9.73
CA SER A 200 -3.82 -15.08 9.68
C SER A 200 -2.69 -14.73 10.68
N VAL A 201 -1.93 -15.75 11.05
CA VAL A 201 -0.62 -15.61 11.70
C VAL A 201 0.43 -16.19 10.77
N VAL A 202 1.31 -15.34 10.27
CA VAL A 202 2.27 -15.70 9.23
C VAL A 202 3.69 -15.42 9.70
N ALA A 203 4.53 -16.45 9.67
CA ALA A 203 5.97 -16.34 9.87
C ALA A 203 6.69 -16.80 8.58
N LEU A 204 7.38 -15.89 7.90
CA LEU A 204 8.15 -16.21 6.69
C LEU A 204 9.62 -15.82 6.89
N GLU A 205 10.53 -16.76 6.66
CA GLU A 205 11.96 -16.43 6.65
C GLU A 205 12.33 -15.76 5.31
N ALA A 206 11.99 -16.38 4.19
CA ALA A 206 12.25 -15.84 2.86
C ALA A 206 11.05 -15.99 1.93
N CYS A 207 10.55 -14.87 1.39
CA CYS A 207 9.46 -14.91 0.42
C CYS A 207 9.67 -14.02 -0.80
N LEU A 208 9.33 -14.56 -1.98
CA LEU A 208 9.25 -13.84 -3.24
C LEU A 208 7.83 -13.98 -3.81
N MET A 209 7.07 -12.88 -3.80
CA MET A 209 5.71 -12.82 -4.31
C MET A 209 5.63 -11.95 -5.57
N SER A 210 4.96 -12.46 -6.59
CA SER A 210 4.75 -11.72 -7.85
C SER A 210 3.32 -11.85 -8.35
N HIS A 211 2.63 -10.72 -8.41
CA HIS A 211 1.26 -10.62 -8.90
C HIS A 211 1.22 -9.78 -10.18
N CYS A 212 0.70 -10.37 -11.26
CA CYS A 212 0.63 -9.76 -12.59
C CYS A 212 -0.79 -9.86 -13.16
N CYS A 213 -1.54 -8.77 -13.04
CA CYS A 213 -2.93 -8.71 -13.47
C CYS A 213 -3.11 -7.85 -14.72
N ARG A 214 -3.81 -8.40 -15.72
CA ARG A 214 -4.21 -7.66 -16.93
C ARG A 214 -5.70 -7.80 -17.19
N ALA A 215 -6.44 -6.73 -16.85
CA ALA A 215 -7.88 -6.67 -17.04
C ALA A 215 -8.35 -5.39 -17.75
N LYS A 216 -9.66 -5.22 -17.90
CA LYS A 216 -10.27 -3.93 -18.23
C LYS A 216 -10.76 -3.26 -16.94
N TYR A 217 -11.27 -4.03 -16.00
CA TYR A 217 -11.69 -3.63 -14.66
C TYR A 217 -11.03 -4.61 -13.69
N ILE A 218 -10.49 -4.07 -12.61
CA ILE A 218 -10.03 -4.77 -11.42
C ILE A 218 -10.80 -4.07 -10.30
N ASP A 219 -11.44 -4.87 -9.48
CA ASP A 219 -12.19 -4.51 -8.28
C ASP A 219 -11.63 -5.45 -7.21
N ASN A 220 -11.03 -4.90 -6.17
CA ASN A 220 -10.53 -5.66 -5.03
C ASN A 220 -11.15 -5.06 -3.77
N ALA A 221 -11.67 -5.90 -2.89
CA ALA A 221 -12.16 -5.49 -1.60
C ALA A 221 -11.76 -6.53 -0.56
N ASP A 222 -10.63 -6.31 0.10
CA ASP A 222 -10.03 -7.32 0.95
C ASP A 222 -10.00 -6.88 2.43
N ASP A 223 -10.42 -7.74 3.35
CA ASP A 223 -10.37 -7.52 4.80
C ASP A 223 -9.23 -8.34 5.43
N TYR A 224 -8.19 -7.69 5.95
CA TYR A 224 -7.03 -8.36 6.55
C TYR A 224 -6.94 -8.15 8.06
N THR A 225 -7.09 -9.21 8.83
CA THR A 225 -6.68 -9.28 10.24
C THR A 225 -5.46 -10.19 10.41
N SER A 226 -4.26 -9.62 10.55
CA SER A 226 -3.03 -10.45 10.52
C SER A 226 -1.95 -10.11 11.54
N VAL A 227 -1.18 -11.13 11.92
CA VAL A 227 0.11 -10.99 12.61
C VAL A 227 1.18 -11.56 11.70
N VAL A 228 2.08 -10.71 11.21
CA VAL A 228 3.08 -11.08 10.21
C VAL A 228 4.49 -10.82 10.75
N ALA A 229 5.33 -11.84 10.72
CA ALA A 229 6.77 -11.72 10.95
C ALA A 229 7.51 -12.18 9.68
N LEU A 230 8.18 -11.26 8.97
CA LEU A 230 9.01 -11.60 7.80
C LEU A 230 10.47 -11.22 8.05
N GLU A 231 11.39 -12.16 7.86
CA GLU A 231 12.82 -11.84 7.88
C GLU A 231 13.23 -11.18 6.55
N ALA A 232 12.93 -11.83 5.42
CA ALA A 232 13.24 -11.29 4.09
C ALA A 232 12.06 -11.45 3.12
N CYS A 233 11.56 -10.33 2.58
CA CYS A 233 10.50 -10.37 1.59
C CYS A 233 10.75 -9.49 0.36
N LEU A 234 10.44 -10.03 -0.81
CA LEU A 234 10.39 -9.32 -2.09
C LEU A 234 9.00 -9.45 -2.69
N MET A 235 8.24 -8.35 -2.68
CA MET A 235 6.88 -8.29 -3.24
C MET A 235 6.85 -7.43 -4.49
N SER A 236 6.19 -7.94 -5.54
CA SER A 236 6.02 -7.21 -6.80
C SER A 236 4.60 -7.33 -7.33
N HIS A 237 3.91 -6.19 -7.42
CA HIS A 237 2.55 -6.09 -7.94
C HIS A 237 2.54 -5.25 -9.22
N CYS A 238 2.05 -5.85 -10.31
CA CYS A 238 2.02 -5.23 -11.63
C CYS A 238 0.62 -5.33 -12.23
N CYS A 239 -0.15 -4.24 -12.13
CA CYS A 239 -1.53 -4.18 -12.59
C CYS A 239 -1.68 -3.30 -13.85
N ARG A 240 -2.35 -3.86 -14.86
CA ARG A 240 -2.71 -3.11 -16.08
C ARG A 240 -4.20 -3.26 -16.38
N ALA A 241 -4.94 -2.20 -16.06
CA ALA A 241 -6.37 -2.13 -16.29
C ALA A 241 -6.81 -0.85 -17.01
N LYS A 242 -8.12 -0.68 -17.21
CA LYS A 242 -8.71 0.63 -17.55
C LYS A 242 -9.25 1.31 -16.29
N TYR A 243 -9.79 0.53 -15.37
CA TYR A 243 -10.26 0.94 -14.05
C TYR A 243 -9.64 -0.04 -13.05
N ILE A 244 -9.13 0.50 -11.95
CA ILE A 244 -8.72 -0.19 -10.75
C ILE A 244 -9.51 0.50 -9.65
N ASP A 245 -10.19 -0.30 -8.86
CA ASP A 245 -10.97 0.06 -7.69
C ASP A 245 -10.43 -0.87 -6.59
N ASN A 246 -9.87 -0.32 -5.52
CA ASN A 246 -9.44 -1.09 -4.36
C ASN A 246 -10.08 -0.46 -3.13
N ALA A 247 -10.64 -1.28 -2.26
CA ALA A 247 -11.16 -0.85 -0.98
C ALA A 247 -10.82 -1.89 0.08
N ASP A 248 -9.73 -1.70 0.79
CA ASP A 248 -9.18 -2.73 1.67
C ASP A 248 -9.16 -2.26 3.14
N ASP A 249 -9.60 -3.13 4.05
CA ASP A 249 -9.56 -2.90 5.50
C ASP A 249 -8.44 -3.72 6.16
N TYR A 250 -7.39 -3.07 6.67
CA TYR A 250 -6.23 -3.74 7.27
C TYR A 250 -6.15 -3.53 8.78
N THR A 251 -6.30 -4.59 9.57
CA THR A 251 -5.90 -4.65 10.97
C THR A 251 -4.68 -5.56 11.16
N SER A 252 -3.48 -5.00 11.35
CA SER A 252 -2.26 -5.82 11.35
C SER A 252 -1.20 -5.48 12.40
N VAL A 253 -0.46 -6.51 12.81
CA VAL A 253 0.83 -6.36 13.53
C VAL A 253 1.92 -6.95 12.66
N VAL A 254 2.84 -6.10 12.19
CA VAL A 254 3.85 -6.46 11.21
C VAL A 254 5.24 -6.19 11.77
N ALA A 255 6.09 -7.22 11.76
CA ALA A 255 7.51 -7.10 12.03
C ALA A 255 8.29 -7.56 10.79
N LEU A 256 9.00 -6.65 10.12
CA LEU A 256 9.86 -6.98 8.97
C LEU A 256 11.31 -6.62 9.27
N GLU A 257 12.22 -7.56 9.08
CA GLU A 257 13.66 -7.25 9.13
C GLU A 257 14.11 -6.61 7.82
N ALA A 258 13.85 -7.25 6.68
CA ALA A 258 14.20 -6.73 5.36
C ALA A 258 13.06 -6.90 4.35
N CYS A 259 12.58 -5.78 3.79
CA CYS A 259 11.53 -5.82 2.78
C CYS A 259 11.82 -4.94 1.56
N LEU A 260 11.53 -5.50 0.36
CA LEU A 260 11.51 -4.78 -0.90
C LEU A 260 10.13 -4.91 -1.54
N MET A 261 9.38 -3.82 -1.56
CA MET A 261 8.04 -3.77 -2.16
C MET A 261 8.04 -2.90 -3.41
N SER A 262 7.40 -3.41 -4.47
CA SER A 262 7.26 -2.68 -5.72
C SER A 262 5.85 -2.80 -6.30
N HIS A 263 5.16 -1.68 -6.39
CA HIS A 263 3.82 -1.57 -6.96
C HIS A 263 3.86 -0.73 -8.24
N CYS A 264 3.39 -1.32 -9.34
CA CYS A 264 3.38 -0.69 -10.65
C CYS A 264 2.00 -0.79 -11.28
N CYS A 265 1.24 0.31 -11.20
CA CYS A 265 -0.13 0.38 -11.70
C CYS A 265 -0.25 1.24 -12.95
N ARG A 266 -0.88 0.69 -13.99
CA ARG A 266 -1.22 1.43 -15.21
C ARG A 266 -2.69 1.29 -15.55
N ALA A 267 -3.45 2.35 -15.24
CA ALA A 267 -4.87 2.43 -15.49
C ALA A 267 -5.28 3.70 -16.24
N LYS A 268 -6.59 3.87 -16.47
CA LYS A 268 -7.16 5.17 -16.84
C LYS A 268 -7.74 5.86 -15.61
N TYR A 269 -8.32 5.09 -14.70
CA TYR A 269 -8.83 5.50 -13.40
C TYR A 269 -8.25 4.53 -12.37
N ILE A 270 -7.77 5.08 -11.26
CA ILE A 270 -7.41 4.38 -10.05
C ILE A 270 -8.24 5.08 -8.98
N ASP A 271 -8.96 4.28 -8.21
CA ASP A 271 -9.78 4.63 -7.07
C ASP A 271 -9.29 3.71 -5.95
N ASN A 272 -8.85 4.29 -4.85
CA ASN A 272 -8.32 3.59 -3.69
C ASN A 272 -8.99 4.19 -2.46
N ALA A 273 -9.58 3.34 -1.63
CA ALA A 273 -10.18 3.76 -0.36
C ALA A 273 -9.89 2.71 0.71
N ASP A 274 -8.80 2.90 1.45
CA ASP A 274 -8.27 1.88 2.34
C ASP A 274 -8.28 2.33 3.81
N ASP A 275 -8.74 1.48 4.73
CA ASP A 275 -8.72 1.73 6.18
C ASP A 275 -7.61 0.89 6.85
N TYR A 276 -6.57 1.54 7.39
CA TYR A 276 -5.43 0.87 8.01
C TYR A 276 -5.37 1.10 9.52
N THR A 277 -5.51 0.04 10.31
CA THR A 277 -5.14 -0.03 11.73
C THR A 277 -3.93 -0.93 11.93
N SER A 278 -2.73 -0.36 12.16
CA SER A 278 -1.51 -1.18 12.18
C SER A 278 -0.48 -0.84 13.27
N VAL A 279 0.27 -1.87 13.69
CA VAL A 279 1.52 -1.73 14.44
C VAL A 279 2.64 -2.31 13.62
N VAL A 280 3.57 -1.47 13.18
CA VAL A 280 4.61 -1.83 12.23
C VAL A 280 5.99 -1.57 12.84
N ALA A 281 6.84 -2.59 12.84
CA ALA A 281 8.26 -2.48 13.14
C ALA A 281 9.07 -2.95 11.92
N LEU A 282 9.80 -2.04 11.26
CA LEU A 282 10.69 -2.38 10.15
C LEU A 282 12.13 -2.01 10.47
N GLU A 283 13.04 -2.96 10.33
CA GLU A 283 14.47 -2.66 10.42
C GLU A 283 14.97 -2.03 9.11
N ALA A 284 14.73 -2.68 7.97
CA ALA A 284 15.14 -2.18 6.66
C ALA A 284 14.03 -2.34 5.62
N CYS A 285 13.58 -1.23 5.02
CA CYS A 285 12.56 -1.28 3.97
C CYS A 285 12.88 -0.41 2.76
N LEU A 286 12.62 -0.95 1.56
CA LEU A 286 12.61 -0.23 0.30
C LEU A 286 11.25 -0.39 -0.37
N MET A 287 10.48 0.71 -0.41
CA MET A 287 9.17 0.75 -1.04
C MET A 287 9.19 1.63 -2.30
N SER A 288 8.58 1.11 -3.37
CA SER A 288 8.47 1.84 -4.63
C SER A 288 7.08 1.72 -5.23
N HIS A 289 6.39 2.85 -5.33
CA HIS A 289 5.06 2.95 -5.93
C HIS A 289 5.11 3.79 -7.20
N CYS A 290 4.68 3.21 -8.31
CA CYS A 290 4.70 3.84 -9.63
C CYS A 290 3.33 3.75 -10.29
N CYS A 291 2.58 4.84 -10.23
CA CYS A 291 1.22 4.90 -10.77
C CYS A 291 1.14 5.79 -12.02
N ARG A 292 0.52 5.24 -13.08
CA ARG A 292 0.23 5.98 -14.31
C ARG A 292 -1.24 5.86 -14.68
N ALA A 293 -1.99 6.91 -14.40
CA ALA A 293 -3.41 6.99 -14.69
C ALA A 293 -3.81 8.27 -15.44
N LYS A 294 -5.10 8.45 -15.71
CA LYS A 294 -5.67 9.75 -16.10
C LYS A 294 -6.28 10.44 -14.88
N TYR A 295 -6.88 9.66 -13.99
CA TYR A 295 -7.42 10.08 -12.69
C TYR A 295 -6.87 9.10 -11.67
N ILE A 296 -6.42 9.64 -10.55
CA ILE A 296 -6.07 8.94 -9.32
C ILE A 296 -6.93 9.64 -8.27
N ASP A 297 -7.67 8.84 -7.52
CA ASP A 297 -8.54 9.22 -6.41
C ASP A 297 -8.12 8.29 -5.27
N ASN A 298 -7.70 8.87 -4.16
CA ASN A 298 -7.18 8.17 -2.99
C ASN A 298 -7.88 8.77 -1.77
N ALA A 299 -8.50 7.93 -0.96
CA ALA A 299 -9.13 8.35 0.28
C ALA A 299 -8.89 7.30 1.37
N ASP A 300 -7.81 7.47 2.12
CA ASP A 300 -7.32 6.44 3.03
C ASP A 300 -7.34 6.91 4.50
N ASP A 301 -7.84 6.07 5.41
CA ASP A 301 -7.82 6.32 6.86
C ASP A 301 -6.73 5.50 7.55
N TYR A 302 -5.72 6.14 8.15
CA TYR A 302 -4.59 5.48 8.79
C TYR A 302 -4.55 5.70 10.31
N THR A 303 -4.75 4.64 11.08
CA THR A 303 -4.40 4.59 12.52
C THR A 303 -3.20 3.68 12.75
N SER A 304 -2.01 4.25 13.00
CA SER A 304 -0.78 3.43 13.05
C SER A 304 0.22 3.78 14.15
N VAL A 305 0.96 2.75 14.60
CA VAL A 305 2.20 2.90 15.38
C VAL A 305 3.34 2.31 14.58
N VAL A 306 4.28 3.15 14.17
CA VAL A 306 5.35 2.77 13.25
C VAL A 306 6.72 3.04 13.89
N ALA A 307 7.57 2.01 13.93
CA ALA A 307 8.98 2.13 14.27
C ALA A 307 9.81 1.67 13.07
N LEU A 308 10.57 2.57 12.43
CA LEU A 308 11.48 2.22 11.34
C LEU A 308 12.92 2.57 11.70
N GLU A 309 13.85 1.63 11.57
CA GLU A 309 15.27 1.94 11.69
C GLU A 309 15.80 2.56 10.39
N ALA A 310 15.59 1.90 9.26
CA ALA A 310 16.03 2.38 7.95
C ALA A 310 14.95 2.21 6.87
N CYS A 311 14.51 3.32 6.27
CA CYS A 311 13.52 3.27 5.20
C CYS A 311 13.85 4.15 3.99
N LEU A 312 13.64 3.59 2.79
CA LEU A 312 13.68 4.30 1.52
C LEU A 312 12.32 4.15 0.82
N MET A 313 11.56 5.24 0.77
CA MET A 313 10.26 5.28 0.10
C MET A 313 10.32 6.15 -1.16
N SER A 314 9.75 5.63 -2.25
CA SER A 314 9.66 6.36 -3.51
C SER A 314 8.27 6.23 -4.14
N HIS A 315 7.58 7.36 -4.24
CA HIS A 315 6.27 7.45 -4.87
C HIS A 315 6.36 8.31 -6.13
N CYS A 316 5.95 7.73 -7.26
CA CYS A 316 6.02 8.36 -8.57
C CYS A 316 4.66 8.27 -9.27
N CYS A 317 3.90 9.37 -9.22
CA CYS A 317 2.57 9.43 -9.80
C CYS A 317 2.53 10.32 -11.05
N ARG A 318 1.93 9.78 -12.12
CA ARG A 318 1.68 10.54 -13.36
C ARG A 318 0.22 10.42 -13.78
N ALA A 319 -0.54 11.47 -13.52
CA ALA A 319 -1.95 11.56 -13.86
C ALA A 319 -2.32 12.84 -14.63
N LYS A 320 -3.62 13.01 -14.91
CA LYS A 320 -4.17 14.32 -15.32
C LYS A 320 -4.82 15.00 -14.12
N TYR A 321 -5.45 14.23 -13.25
CA TYR A 321 -6.02 14.64 -11.97
C TYR A 321 -5.50 13.65 -10.92
N ILE A 322 -5.08 14.20 -9.79
CA ILE A 322 -4.79 13.50 -8.54
C ILE A 322 -5.67 14.20 -7.53
N ASP A 323 -6.45 13.41 -6.80
CA ASP A 323 -7.35 13.79 -5.73
C ASP A 323 -6.96 12.87 -4.57
N ASN A 324 -6.58 13.45 -3.44
CA ASN A 324 -6.09 12.75 -2.27
C ASN A 324 -6.83 13.35 -1.07
N ALA A 325 -7.46 12.51 -0.26
CA ALA A 325 -8.13 12.93 0.96
C ALA A 325 -7.91 11.88 2.05
N ASP A 326 -6.85 12.04 2.83
CA ASP A 326 -6.41 11.02 3.76
C ASP A 326 -6.46 11.49 5.23
N ASP A 327 -6.97 10.65 6.14
CA ASP A 327 -6.99 10.92 7.58
C ASP A 327 -5.92 10.10 8.30
N TYR A 328 -4.92 10.74 8.92
CA TYR A 328 -3.81 10.08 9.59
C TYR A 328 -3.82 10.30 11.11
N THR A 329 -3.99 9.24 11.89
CA THR A 329 -3.69 9.19 13.32
C THR A 329 -2.49 8.29 13.60
N SER A 330 -1.30 8.85 13.84
CA SER A 330 -0.07 8.05 13.92
C SER A 330 0.90 8.39 15.06
N VAL A 331 1.63 7.37 15.51
CA VAL A 331 2.84 7.52 16.32
C VAL A 331 4.01 6.93 15.55
N VAL A 332 4.97 7.76 15.18
CA VAL A 332 6.07 7.39 14.30
C VAL A 332 7.41 7.65 14.97
N ALA A 333 8.26 6.63 15.02
CA ALA A 333 9.67 6.74 15.41
C ALA A 333 10.54 6.27 14.25
N LEU A 334 11.30 7.17 13.62
CA LEU A 334 12.25 6.81 12.55
C LEU A 334 13.68 7.16 12.95
N GLU A 335 14.60 6.21 12.83
CA GLU A 335 16.03 6.51 12.99
C GLU A 335 16.60 7.14 11.71
N ALA A 336 16.42 6.47 10.55
CA ALA A 336 16.90 6.95 9.27
C ALA A 336 15.86 6.78 8.17
N CYS A 337 15.43 7.88 7.55
CA CYS A 337 14.46 7.81 6.44
C CYS A 337 14.83 8.69 5.25
N LEU A 338 14.65 8.14 4.05
CA LEU A 338 14.71 8.84 2.78
C LEU A 338 13.37 8.69 2.04
N MET A 339 12.60 9.76 1.97
CA MET A 339 11.32 9.80 1.28
C MET A 339 11.40 10.66 0.02
N SER A 340 10.85 10.14 -1.07
CA SER A 340 10.79 10.87 -2.34
C SER A 340 9.42 10.74 -3.00
N HIS A 341 8.73 11.87 -3.11
CA HIS A 341 7.43 11.97 -3.77
C HIS A 341 7.55 12.83 -5.02
N CYS A 342 7.17 12.26 -6.16
CA CYS A 342 7.27 12.89 -7.46
C CYS A 342 5.94 12.80 -8.21
N CYS A 343 5.16 13.89 -8.17
CA CYS A 343 3.84 13.96 -8.79
C CYS A 343 3.85 14.85 -10.04
N ARG A 344 3.29 14.33 -11.13
CA ARG A 344 3.07 15.08 -12.36
C ARG A 344 1.64 14.97 -12.83
N ALA A 345 0.86 16.02 -12.59
CA ALA A 345 -0.53 16.10 -12.97
C ALA A 345 -0.88 17.38 -13.75
N LYS A 346 -2.16 17.57 -14.08
CA LYS A 346 -2.70 18.87 -14.50
C LYS A 346 -3.38 19.56 -13.31
N TYR A 347 -4.03 18.78 -12.47
CA TYR A 347 -4.65 19.18 -11.21
C TYR A 347 -4.17 18.21 -10.14
N ILE A 348 -3.79 18.75 -9.00
CA ILE A 348 -3.53 18.05 -7.74
C ILE A 348 -4.45 18.75 -6.76
N ASP A 349 -5.24 17.97 -6.07
CA ASP A 349 -6.18 18.35 -5.02
C ASP A 349 -5.83 17.43 -3.84
N ASN A 350 -5.49 18.02 -2.71
CA ASN A 350 -5.05 17.32 -1.51
C ASN A 350 -5.83 17.92 -0.34
N ALA A 351 -6.46 17.08 0.46
CA ALA A 351 -7.17 17.49 1.65
C ALA A 351 -6.98 16.45 2.76
N ASP A 352 -5.92 16.62 3.55
CA ASP A 352 -5.49 15.59 4.50
C ASP A 352 -5.60 16.08 5.96
N ASP A 353 -6.13 15.23 6.86
CA ASP A 353 -6.19 15.50 8.30
C ASP A 353 -5.13 14.68 9.06
N TYR A 354 -4.14 15.32 9.66
CA TYR A 354 -3.04 14.66 10.37
C TYR A 354 -3.08 14.90 11.88
N THR A 355 -3.28 13.84 12.67
CA THR A 355 -2.99 13.80 14.11
C THR A 355 -1.78 12.90 14.39
N SER A 356 -0.60 13.47 14.69
CA SER A 356 0.61 12.65 14.81
C SER A 356 1.56 12.99 15.96
N VAL A 357 2.28 11.97 16.44
CA VAL A 357 3.46 12.13 17.29
C VAL A 357 4.65 11.54 16.56
N VAL A 358 5.62 12.37 16.21
CA VAL A 358 6.75 11.99 15.36
C VAL A 358 8.07 12.26 16.08
N ALA A 359 8.91 11.23 16.16
CA ALA A 359 10.31 11.35 16.58
C ALA A 359 11.22 10.87 15.43
N LEU A 360 12.00 11.76 14.83
CA LEU A 360 12.98 11.39 13.80
C LEU A 360 14.39 11.75 14.23
N GLU A 361 15.33 10.81 14.13
CA GLU A 361 16.75 11.11 14.32
C GLU A 361 17.34 11.71 13.04
N ALA A 362 17.21 11.04 11.91
CA ALA A 362 17.73 11.50 10.62
C ALA A 362 16.70 11.32 9.49
N CYS A 363 16.28 12.43 8.87
CA CYS A 363 15.35 12.35 7.75
C CYS A 363 15.77 13.23 6.55
N LEU A 364 15.61 12.68 5.34
CA LEU A 364 15.71 13.40 4.09
C LEU A 364 14.41 13.22 3.30
N MET A 365 13.58 14.28 3.25
CA MET A 365 12.33 14.28 2.51
C MET A 365 12.44 15.16 1.26
N SER A 366 11.96 14.63 0.13
CA SER A 366 11.94 15.36 -1.13
C SER A 366 10.60 15.23 -1.83
N HIS A 367 9.93 16.36 -2.00
CA HIS A 367 8.62 16.45 -2.66
C HIS A 367 8.75 17.33 -3.90
N CYS A 368 8.38 16.78 -5.04
CA CYS A 368 8.51 17.42 -6.33
C CYS A 368 7.21 17.33 -7.12
N CYS A 369 6.41 18.39 -7.07
CA CYS A 369 5.12 18.45 -7.73
C CYS A 369 5.15 19.37 -8.96
N ARG A 370 4.63 18.85 -10.07
CA ARG A 370 4.46 19.63 -11.31
C ARG A 370 3.04 19.50 -11.83
N ALA A 371 2.26 20.56 -11.61
CA ALA A 371 0.87 20.64 -12.05
C ALA A 371 0.55 21.92 -12.84
N LYS A 372 -0.71 22.10 -13.21
CA LYS A 372 -1.23 23.41 -13.66
C LYS A 372 -1.95 24.10 -12.49
N TYR A 373 -2.63 23.33 -11.67
CA TYR A 373 -3.30 23.74 -10.44
C TYR A 373 -2.84 22.76 -9.36
N ILE A 374 -2.52 23.30 -8.20
CA ILE A 374 -2.30 22.60 -6.94
C ILE A 374 -3.24 23.32 -5.98
N ASP A 375 -4.07 22.53 -5.31
CA ASP A 375 -5.03 22.92 -4.29
C ASP A 375 -4.73 22.00 -3.11
N ASN A 376 -4.42 22.58 -1.96
CA ASN A 376 -4.03 21.87 -0.75
C ASN A 376 -4.84 22.49 0.39
N ALA A 377 -5.50 21.64 1.18
CA ALA A 377 -6.24 22.07 2.35
C ALA A 377 -6.09 21.03 3.46
N ASP A 378 -5.06 21.19 4.29
CA ASP A 378 -4.67 20.17 5.24
C ASP A 378 -4.79 20.65 6.71
N ASP A 379 -5.31 19.80 7.60
CA ASP A 379 -5.40 20.08 9.04
C ASP A 379 -4.35 19.26 9.81
N TYR A 380 -3.38 19.92 10.45
CA TYR A 380 -2.29 19.25 11.19
C TYR A 380 -2.38 19.49 12.69
N THR A 381 -2.55 18.42 13.48
CA THR A 381 -2.32 18.39 14.92
C THR A 381 -1.12 17.50 15.25
N SER A 382 0.05 18.07 15.56
CA SER A 382 1.27 17.27 15.72
C SER A 382 2.19 17.61 16.90
N VAL A 383 2.89 16.59 17.39
CA VAL A 383 4.05 16.73 18.29
C VAL A 383 5.26 16.14 17.58
N VAL A 384 6.24 16.98 17.27
CA VAL A 384 7.38 16.60 16.44
C VAL A 384 8.70 16.87 17.17
N ALA A 385 9.54 15.85 17.28
CA ALA A 385 10.92 15.95 17.74
C ALA A 385 11.85 15.48 16.63
N LEU A 386 12.70 16.37 16.08
CA LEU A 386 13.68 16.03 15.06
C LEU A 386 15.10 16.37 15.52
N GLU A 387 16.01 15.41 15.45
CA GLU A 387 17.42 15.69 15.68
C GLU A 387 18.06 16.29 14.42
N ALA A 388 17.97 15.61 13.28
CA ALA A 388 18.51 16.06 12.01
C ALA A 388 17.52 15.86 10.87
N CYS A 389 17.09 16.94 10.22
CA CYS A 389 16.16 16.85 9.10
C CYS A 389 16.54 17.74 7.91
N VAL A 390 16.43 17.19 6.70
CA VAL A 390 16.55 17.92 5.44
C VAL A 390 15.26 17.74 4.66
N MET A 391 14.49 18.83 4.53
CA MET A 391 13.26 18.84 3.76
C MET A 391 13.41 19.71 2.52
N SER A 392 13.01 19.16 1.39
CA SER A 392 13.00 19.88 0.12
C SER A 392 11.65 19.74 -0.58
N HIS A 393 10.96 20.86 -0.75
CA HIS A 393 9.69 20.92 -1.44
C HIS A 393 9.81 21.82 -2.67
N CYS A 394 9.47 21.28 -3.83
CA CYS A 394 9.65 21.93 -5.12
C CYS A 394 8.37 21.86 -5.94
N CYS A 395 7.58 22.93 -5.88
CA CYS A 395 6.32 23.04 -6.61
C CYS A 395 6.44 23.92 -7.85
N ARG A 396 5.94 23.40 -8.98
CA ARG A 396 5.81 24.16 -10.22
C ARG A 396 4.41 24.03 -10.79
N ALA A 397 3.61 25.08 -10.59
CA ALA A 397 2.25 25.18 -11.08
C ALA A 397 1.97 26.46 -11.87
N LYS A 398 0.72 26.66 -12.30
CA LYS A 398 0.24 27.97 -12.76
C LYS A 398 -0.52 28.66 -11.62
N TYR A 399 -1.25 27.90 -10.84
CA TYR A 399 -1.97 28.31 -9.63
C TYR A 399 -1.55 27.32 -8.54
N ILE A 400 -1.28 27.86 -7.36
CA ILE A 400 -1.09 27.16 -6.10
C ILE A 400 -2.08 27.87 -5.18
N ASP A 401 -2.94 27.09 -4.54
CA ASP A 401 -3.92 27.48 -3.55
C ASP A 401 -3.65 26.56 -2.36
N ASN A 402 -3.39 27.14 -1.21
CA ASN A 402 -3.02 26.45 0.03
C ASN A 402 -3.86 27.06 1.15
N ALA A 403 -4.54 26.21 1.91
CA ALA A 403 -5.33 26.63 3.05
C ALA A 403 -5.21 25.60 4.18
N ASP A 404 -4.18 25.76 5.00
CA ASP A 404 -3.80 24.72 5.98
C ASP A 404 -3.96 25.22 7.42
N ASP A 405 -4.50 24.39 8.32
CA ASP A 405 -4.61 24.68 9.76
C ASP A 405 -3.58 23.85 10.54
N TYR A 406 -2.62 24.50 11.22
CA TYR A 406 -1.56 23.84 11.97
C TYR A 406 -1.66 24.08 13.48
N THR A 407 -1.87 23.03 14.26
CA THR A 407 -1.66 23.01 15.72
C THR A 407 -0.47 22.11 16.07
N SER A 408 0.68 22.68 16.44
CA SER A 408 1.90 21.88 16.61
C SER A 408 2.78 22.22 17.82
N VAL A 409 3.48 21.21 18.34
CA VAL A 409 4.61 21.35 19.26
C VAL A 409 5.83 20.76 18.60
N VAL A 410 6.83 21.60 18.28
CA VAL A 410 8.00 21.20 17.50
C VAL A 410 9.28 21.48 18.27
N ALA A 411 10.14 20.47 18.39
CA ALA A 411 11.51 20.59 18.87
C ALA A 411 12.47 20.11 17.77
N LEU A 412 13.29 21.00 17.22
CA LEU A 412 14.31 20.64 16.23
C LEU A 412 15.70 20.99 16.73
N GLU A 413 16.62 20.04 16.70
CA GLU A 413 18.03 20.32 16.97
C GLU A 413 18.71 20.90 15.73
N ALA A 414 18.66 20.19 14.60
CA ALA A 414 19.25 20.63 13.33
C ALA A 414 18.29 20.42 12.16
N CYS A 415 17.83 21.51 11.52
CA CYS A 415 16.95 21.42 10.37
C CYS A 415 17.39 22.28 9.18
N LEU A 416 17.37 21.68 7.99
CA LEU A 416 17.50 22.35 6.70
C LEU A 416 16.20 22.23 5.91
N MET A 417 15.44 23.31 5.84
CA MET A 417 14.21 23.36 5.05
C MET A 417 14.41 24.21 3.80
N SER A 418 13.99 23.67 2.66
CA SER A 418 14.02 24.38 1.39
C SER A 418 12.69 24.25 0.66
N HIS A 419 12.01 25.38 0.50
CA HIS A 419 10.75 25.47 -0.21
C HIS A 419 10.93 26.32 -1.48
N CYS A 420 10.66 25.75 -2.63
CA CYS A 420 10.85 26.41 -3.93
C CYS A 420 9.57 26.34 -4.75
N CYS A 421 8.80 27.44 -4.73
CA CYS A 421 7.56 27.57 -5.50
C CYS A 421 7.73 28.43 -6.75
N ARG A 422 7.25 27.92 -7.88
CA ARG A 422 7.15 28.68 -9.12
C ARG A 422 5.76 28.57 -9.71
N ALA A 423 4.97 29.63 -9.53
CA ALA A 423 3.61 29.73 -10.05
C ALA A 423 3.37 31.02 -10.85
N LYS A 424 2.15 31.22 -11.33
CA LYS A 424 1.68 32.53 -11.81
C LYS A 424 0.88 33.23 -10.71
N TYR A 425 0.11 32.46 -9.95
CA TYR A 425 -0.65 32.87 -8.78
C TYR A 425 -0.29 31.89 -7.67
N ILE A 426 -0.05 32.43 -6.49
CA ILE A 426 0.07 31.72 -5.22
C ILE A 426 -0.95 32.43 -4.33
N ASP A 427 -1.83 31.65 -3.74
CA ASP A 427 -2.83 32.05 -2.76
C ASP A 427 -2.60 31.13 -1.55
N ASN A 428 -2.40 31.72 -0.40
CA ASN A 428 -2.04 31.04 0.84
C ASN A 428 -2.92 31.63 1.94
N ALA A 429 -3.62 30.79 2.68
CA ALA A 429 -4.46 31.19 3.80
C ALA A 429 -4.31 30.17 4.93
N ASP A 430 -3.29 30.32 5.75
CA ASP A 430 -2.92 29.30 6.73
C ASP A 430 -3.11 29.80 8.18
N ASP A 431 -3.68 28.97 9.06
CA ASP A 431 -3.83 29.26 10.48
C ASP A 431 -2.82 28.44 11.32
N TYR A 432 -1.89 29.10 12.00
CA TYR A 432 -0.84 28.44 12.80
C TYR A 432 -1.00 28.69 14.29
N THR A 433 -1.17 27.62 15.07
CA THR A 433 -1.01 27.61 16.54
C THR A 433 0.16 26.72 16.92
N SER A 434 1.32 27.28 17.28
CA SER A 434 2.53 26.48 17.50
C SER A 434 3.37 26.82 18.73
N VAL A 435 4.02 25.80 19.30
CA VAL A 435 5.12 25.96 20.26
C VAL A 435 6.38 25.37 19.64
N VAL A 436 7.38 26.20 19.39
CA VAL A 436 8.56 25.84 18.61
C VAL A 436 9.84 26.10 19.40
N ALA A 437 10.69 25.09 19.53
CA ALA A 437 12.04 25.20 20.07
C ALA A 437 13.04 24.73 19.00
N LEU A 438 13.90 25.63 18.50
CA LEU A 438 14.94 25.29 17.51
C LEU A 438 16.32 25.64 18.03
N GLU A 439 17.22 24.67 18.03
CA GLU A 439 18.63 24.93 18.34
C GLU A 439 19.34 25.50 17.10
N ALA A 440 19.30 24.78 15.97
CA ALA A 440 19.93 25.18 14.72
C ALA A 440 18.98 25.00 13.51
N CYS A 441 18.53 26.10 12.91
CA CYS A 441 17.72 26.05 11.69
C CYS A 441 18.30 26.84 10.53
N LEU A 442 18.26 26.25 9.33
CA LEU A 442 18.45 26.93 8.05
C LEU A 442 17.19 26.75 7.21
N MET A 443 16.38 27.80 7.13
CA MET A 443 15.16 27.81 6.32
C MET A 443 15.35 28.68 5.08
N SER A 444 14.92 28.17 3.94
CA SER A 444 14.97 28.88 2.67
C SER A 444 13.67 28.75 1.90
N HIS A 445 12.97 29.87 1.72
CA HIS A 445 11.74 29.94 0.93
C HIS A 445 12.00 30.81 -0.29
N CYS A 446 11.82 30.23 -1.47
CA CYS A 446 12.03 30.90 -2.74
C CYS A 446 10.75 30.83 -3.59
N CYS A 447 9.99 31.92 -3.58
CA CYS A 447 8.74 32.01 -4.32
C CYS A 447 8.89 32.92 -5.54
N ARG A 448 8.53 32.40 -6.72
CA ARG A 448 8.48 33.18 -7.96
C ARG A 448 7.11 33.08 -8.59
N ALA A 449 6.33 34.15 -8.43
CA ALA A 449 4.99 34.27 -8.98
C ALA A 449 4.78 35.56 -9.78
N LYS A 450 3.58 35.77 -10.30
CA LYS A 450 3.15 37.08 -10.80
C LYS A 450 2.30 37.78 -9.74
N TYR A 451 1.49 37.02 -9.03
CA TYR A 451 0.67 37.43 -7.89
C TYR A 451 0.97 36.44 -6.76
N ILE A 452 1.13 36.99 -5.57
CA ILE A 452 1.19 36.29 -4.29
C ILE A 452 0.14 36.99 -3.45
N ASP A 453 -0.78 36.21 -2.90
CA ASP A 453 -1.80 36.61 -1.95
C ASP A 453 -1.61 35.70 -0.74
N ASN A 454 -1.45 36.30 0.43
CA ASN A 454 -1.14 35.62 1.68
C ASN A 454 -2.05 36.22 2.76
N ALA A 455 -2.78 35.38 3.46
CA ALA A 455 -3.67 35.77 4.55
C ALA A 455 -3.57 34.75 5.68
N ASP A 456 -2.56 34.90 6.53
CA ASP A 456 -2.20 33.89 7.51
C ASP A 456 -2.41 34.39 8.96
N ASP A 457 -2.98 33.56 9.83
CA ASP A 457 -3.12 33.86 11.26
C ASP A 457 -2.11 33.04 12.09
N TYR A 458 -1.20 33.70 12.81
CA TYR A 458 -0.16 33.05 13.60
C TYR A 458 -0.33 33.30 15.10
N THR A 459 -0.53 32.25 15.88
CA THR A 459 -0.41 32.21 17.34
C THR A 459 0.78 31.33 17.74
N SER A 460 1.90 31.90 18.18
CA SER A 460 3.10 31.10 18.46
C SER A 460 3.90 31.45 19.71
N VAL A 461 4.54 30.43 20.30
CA VAL A 461 5.60 30.58 21.30
C VAL A 461 6.87 29.98 20.72
N VAL A 462 7.88 30.82 20.50
CA VAL A 462 9.09 30.43 19.76
C VAL A 462 10.34 30.71 20.59
N ALA A 463 11.19 29.70 20.75
CA ALA A 463 12.54 29.82 21.30
C ALA A 463 13.56 29.37 20.25
N LEU A 464 14.44 30.28 19.80
CA LEU A 464 15.50 29.97 18.83
C LEU A 464 16.87 30.31 19.42
N GLU A 465 17.77 29.34 19.41
CA GLU A 465 19.17 29.56 19.76
C GLU A 465 19.95 30.11 18.57
N ALA A 466 19.96 29.40 17.43
CA ALA A 466 20.64 29.80 16.21
C ALA A 466 19.78 29.54 14.96
N CYS A 467 19.21 30.58 14.36
CA CYS A 467 18.46 30.42 13.11
C CYS A 467 18.93 31.33 11.97
N VAL A 468 18.98 30.77 10.77
CA VAL A 468 19.18 31.49 9.52
C VAL A 468 17.94 31.29 8.66
N MET A 469 17.17 32.36 8.47
CA MET A 469 15.98 32.35 7.64
C MET A 469 16.21 33.19 6.39
N SER A 470 15.85 32.64 5.23
CA SER A 470 15.97 33.33 3.96
C SER A 470 14.68 33.22 3.16
N HIS A 471 13.99 34.34 2.99
CA HIS A 471 12.78 34.43 2.17
C HIS A 471 13.07 35.29 0.95
N CYS A 472 12.94 34.70 -0.23
CA CYS A 472 13.20 35.35 -1.50
C CYS A 472 11.95 35.30 -2.38
N CYS A 473 11.16 36.37 -2.35
CA CYS A 473 9.94 36.48 -3.12
C CYS A 473 10.14 37.38 -4.34
N ARG A 474 9.79 36.88 -5.53
CA ARG A 474 9.78 37.68 -6.76
C ARG A 474 8.41 37.60 -7.42
N ALA A 475 7.65 38.67 -7.28
CA ALA A 475 6.33 38.80 -7.86
C ALA A 475 6.16 40.10 -8.65
N LYS A 476 4.98 40.31 -9.24
CA LYS A 476 4.58 41.64 -9.75
C LYS A 476 3.69 42.34 -8.73
N TYR A 477 2.84 41.57 -8.05
CA TYR A 477 1.96 41.98 -6.97
C TYR A 477 2.18 41.01 -5.82
N ILE A 478 2.27 41.55 -4.62
CA ILE A 478 2.26 40.84 -3.35
C ILE A 478 1.17 41.55 -2.55
N ASP A 479 0.22 40.78 -2.04
CA ASP A 479 -0.83 41.19 -1.11
C ASP A 479 -0.67 40.29 0.11
N ASN A 480 -0.54 40.90 1.29
CA ASN A 480 -0.29 40.22 2.54
C ASN A 480 -1.25 40.80 3.59
N ALA A 481 -1.98 39.94 4.28
CA ALA A 481 -2.92 40.31 5.32
C ALA A 481 -2.81 39.31 6.46
N ASP A 482 -1.76 39.45 7.27
CA ASP A 482 -1.42 38.44 8.28
C ASP A 482 -1.66 38.97 9.71
N ASP A 483 -2.26 38.16 10.59
CA ASP A 483 -2.41 38.48 12.02
C ASP A 483 -1.43 37.66 12.87
N TYR A 484 -0.56 38.32 13.64
CA TYR A 484 0.46 37.67 14.46
C TYR A 484 0.25 37.92 15.95
N THR A 485 0.10 36.86 16.72
CA THR A 485 0.16 36.83 18.18
C THR A 485 1.31 35.94 18.64
N SER A 486 2.43 36.52 19.12
CA SER A 486 3.60 35.69 19.45
C SER A 486 4.38 36.06 20.71
N VAL A 487 4.99 35.04 21.33
CA VAL A 487 6.00 35.18 22.38
C VAL A 487 7.31 34.61 21.85
N VAL A 488 8.33 35.44 21.69
CA VAL A 488 9.55 35.07 20.98
C VAL A 488 10.79 35.32 21.85
N ALA A 489 11.61 34.29 22.02
CA ALA A 489 12.94 34.37 22.64
C ALA A 489 14.00 34.00 21.60
N LEU A 490 14.93 34.92 21.33
CA LEU A 490 15.96 34.79 20.29
C LEU A 490 17.35 35.06 20.86
N GLU A 491 18.22 34.05 20.85
CA GLU A 491 19.63 34.25 21.21
C GLU A 491 20.44 34.76 20.01
N ALA A 492 20.50 34.00 18.92
CA ALA A 492 21.18 34.37 17.68
C ALA A 492 20.30 34.10 16.44
N CYS A 493 19.96 35.14 15.68
CA CYS A 493 19.19 34.95 14.45
C CYS A 493 19.68 35.84 13.30
N LEU A 494 19.79 35.26 12.11
CA LEU A 494 20.05 35.95 10.85
C LEU A 494 18.84 35.80 9.92
N MET A 495 18.05 36.85 9.81
CA MET A 495 16.90 36.88 8.89
C MET A 495 17.23 37.68 7.64
N SER A 496 16.92 37.12 6.48
CA SER A 496 17.05 37.79 5.20
C SER A 496 15.77 37.68 4.40
N HIS A 497 15.12 38.82 4.19
CA HIS A 497 13.91 38.93 3.38
C HIS A 497 14.22 39.77 2.15
N CYS A 498 14.18 39.15 0.99
CA CYS A 498 14.46 39.77 -0.29
C CYS A 498 13.21 39.72 -1.18
N CYS A 499 12.38 40.75 -1.12
CA CYS A 499 11.19 40.85 -1.96
C CYS A 499 11.40 41.81 -3.13
N ARG A 500 11.10 41.34 -4.33
CA ARG A 500 11.11 42.16 -5.55
C ARG A 500 9.75 42.10 -6.21
N ALA A 501 8.97 43.16 -6.01
CA ALA A 501 7.65 43.31 -6.58
C ALA A 501 7.51 44.61 -7.38
N LYS A 502 6.38 44.82 -8.05
CA LYS A 502 6.03 46.15 -8.58
C LYS A 502 5.09 46.88 -7.62
N TYR A 503 4.19 46.12 -7.00
CA TYR A 503 3.23 46.54 -5.99
C TYR A 503 3.33 45.58 -4.81
N ILE A 504 3.32 46.13 -3.62
CA ILE A 504 3.23 45.42 -2.34
C ILE A 504 2.10 46.13 -1.59
N ASP A 505 1.13 45.36 -1.12
CA ASP A 505 0.09 45.79 -0.19
C ASP A 505 0.20 44.89 1.04
N ASN A 506 0.30 45.49 2.22
CA ASN A 506 0.52 44.80 3.48
C ASN A 506 -0.45 45.36 4.51
N ALA A 507 -1.29 44.49 5.08
CA ALA A 507 -2.28 44.80 6.10
C ALA A 507 -2.09 43.83 7.28
N ASP A 508 -0.98 43.99 8.01
CA ASP A 508 -0.55 43.04 9.03
C ASP A 508 -0.82 43.59 10.44
N ASP A 509 -1.43 42.80 11.34
CA ASP A 509 -1.61 43.16 12.75
C ASP A 509 -0.70 42.33 13.67
N TYR A 510 0.14 42.99 14.47
CA TYR A 510 1.12 42.34 15.35
C TYR A 510 0.83 42.60 16.84
N THR A 511 0.73 41.52 17.61
CA THR A 511 0.74 41.52 19.08
C THR A 511 1.85 40.59 19.56
N SER A 512 2.95 41.15 20.09
CA SER A 512 4.07 40.30 20.50
C SER A 512 4.81 40.74 21.76
N VAL A 513 5.39 39.72 22.43
CA VAL A 513 6.34 39.86 23.53
C VAL A 513 7.66 39.27 23.05
N VAL A 514 8.73 40.08 23.00
CA VAL A 514 9.99 39.66 22.38
C VAL A 514 11.18 39.90 23.32
N ALA A 515 11.99 38.86 23.52
CA ALA A 515 13.30 38.92 24.16
C ALA A 515 14.39 38.59 23.13
N LEU A 516 15.37 39.49 22.96
CA LEU A 516 16.38 39.42 21.90
C LEU A 516 17.78 39.68 22.48
N GLU A 517 18.73 38.77 22.25
CA GLU A 517 20.14 38.98 22.58
C GLU A 517 20.95 39.46 21.36
N ALA A 518 20.90 38.73 20.23
CA ALA A 518 21.61 39.09 19.01
C ALA A 518 20.86 38.68 17.72
N CYS A 519 20.09 39.61 17.13
CA CYS A 519 19.44 39.37 15.84
C CYS A 519 19.94 40.35 14.77
N LEU A 520 20.36 39.82 13.62
CA LEU A 520 20.65 40.59 12.42
C LEU A 520 19.53 40.37 11.39
N MET A 521 18.71 41.39 11.20
CA MET A 521 17.67 41.40 10.18
C MET A 521 18.13 42.19 8.96
N SER A 522 18.00 41.60 7.78
CA SER A 522 18.21 42.26 6.50
C SER A 522 16.93 42.18 5.66
N HIS A 523 16.34 43.35 5.39
CA HIS A 523 15.14 43.46 4.57
C HIS A 523 15.45 44.25 3.31
N CYS A 524 15.48 43.57 2.17
CA CYS A 524 15.75 44.14 0.85
C CYS A 524 14.49 44.10 -0.01
N CYS A 525 13.59 45.05 0.22
CA CYS A 525 12.41 45.24 -0.62
C CYS A 525 12.67 46.21 -1.77
N ARG A 526 12.39 45.78 -3.00
CA ARG A 526 12.37 46.65 -4.17
C ARG A 526 11.00 46.61 -4.83
N ALA A 527 10.20 47.63 -4.58
CA ALA A 527 8.91 47.85 -5.22
C ALA A 527 8.79 49.25 -5.83
N LYS A 528 7.83 49.42 -6.75
CA LYS A 528 7.49 50.73 -7.30
C LYS A 528 6.43 51.44 -6.45
N TYR A 529 5.56 50.65 -5.82
CA TYR A 529 4.51 51.09 -4.92
C TYR A 529 4.46 50.11 -3.74
N ILE A 530 4.33 50.66 -2.54
CA ILE A 530 4.20 49.94 -1.27
C ILE A 530 3.07 50.67 -0.53
N ASP A 531 2.03 49.95 -0.15
CA ASP A 531 0.98 50.40 0.78
C ASP A 531 1.06 49.49 2.02
N ASN A 532 1.22 50.09 3.19
CA ASN A 532 1.44 49.35 4.44
C ASN A 532 0.50 49.91 5.51
N ALA A 533 -0.47 49.11 5.93
CA ALA A 533 -1.34 49.36 7.07
C ALA A 533 -0.97 48.35 8.17
N VAL A 534 0.07 48.66 8.96
CA VAL A 534 0.55 47.78 10.02
C VAL A 534 0.14 48.32 11.39
N THR A 535 -0.55 47.51 12.20
CA THR A 535 -0.82 47.81 13.62
C THR A 535 0.14 47.01 14.49
N THR A 536 0.78 47.63 15.48
CA THR A 536 1.77 46.92 16.32
C THR A 536 1.56 47.23 17.81
N HIS A 537 1.35 46.18 18.60
CA HIS A 537 1.30 46.20 20.06
C HIS A 537 2.47 45.37 20.63
N LEU A 538 3.60 46.06 20.91
CA LEU A 538 4.80 45.46 21.49
C LEU A 538 4.86 45.66 23.01
N LEU A 539 5.01 44.57 23.76
CA LEU A 539 5.32 44.58 25.20
C LEU A 539 6.77 44.12 25.41
N TRP A 540 7.62 45.04 25.85
CA TRP A 540 9.02 44.77 26.19
C TRP A 540 9.12 44.33 27.66
N LEU A 541 9.68 43.15 27.90
CA LEU A 541 10.11 42.63 29.20
C LEU A 541 11.62 42.43 29.16
#